data_AF-A0A3N5CL00-F1
#
_entry.id   AF-A0A3N5CL00-F1
#
_cell.length_a   1.000
_cell.length_b   1.000
_cell.length_c   1.000
_cell.angle_alpha   90.00
_cell.angle_beta   90.00
_cell.angle_gamma   90.00
#
_symmetry.space_group_name_H-M   'P 1'
#
loop_
_entity.id
_entity.type
_entity.pdbx_description
1 polymer ?
#
loop_
_entity_poly.entity_id
_entity_poly.type
_entity_poly.pdbx_seq_one_letter_code
_entity_poly.pdbx_strand_id
1 'polypeptide(L)'
;MKKHILSLTLGSLLVSALSAEDDGFYMSAGYQIGEAAQMVSNTKGIQQLSDNYENLSKLLTRYSTLNNFIQLASDPSAINAARENLGASAKNLIGDTKTSPAYQAVLLAINAAVGFWNVVGYMSQCGGNANGQKSTSSTTIFNNEPGYRSTSITCSLNGHTPGYYGPMSIENFKKINEAYQILQTALKKGLPALKQNNGTLSEVKYTYTCSGGGNNNCSKEATGVNEQNGGSKTTTQTIDGKSVTTTISSKVVNSGASGNTSHVSYTEITNQLSGVPDSAQALLAQASTLINTINSACPFFSIPYTSSDGAQWKWGNTGGVCGALKEEISAIQKMITDAQELVNQTSIINSHEQTTPVGGSQGKPFNPFTDASFAQGMLANASAQAKMLNLAHQVGQTINPEKLSGNLQYFVEKYLATCNNSYGNGTYGTPPGEVTNNTFASGCAYVEQTITNLTNSIAHFGTQEQQIQQAENIADTLAHFKSRYSELGNTYNSITTALSSIPNAQSLQNAVSKKNNPYSPQGIETNYYLN
;
A
#
# COMPACT_ATOMS: atom_id res chain seq x y z
N MET A 1 31.70 -9.12 25.28
CA MET A 1 31.56 -10.45 25.92
C MET A 1 31.12 -11.46 24.86
N LYS A 2 31.75 -12.64 24.86
CA LYS A 2 31.86 -13.57 23.73
C LYS A 2 30.60 -14.40 23.48
N LYS A 3 30.38 -14.75 22.20
CA LYS A 3 29.43 -15.75 21.66
C LYS A 3 29.79 -17.18 22.10
N HIS A 4 28.77 -18.07 22.07
CA HIS A 4 28.71 -19.38 21.36
C HIS A 4 28.26 -20.64 22.15
N ILE A 5 27.23 -21.29 21.58
CA ILE A 5 27.10 -22.73 21.19
C ILE A 5 26.53 -23.77 22.18
N LEU A 6 25.47 -24.46 21.70
CA LEU A 6 24.94 -25.77 22.08
C LEU A 6 25.96 -26.92 21.82
N SER A 7 26.05 -27.94 22.68
CA SER A 7 25.97 -29.37 22.28
C SER A 7 26.10 -30.35 23.46
N LEU A 8 25.44 -31.50 23.28
CA LEU A 8 25.29 -32.74 24.06
C LEU A 8 26.58 -33.45 24.51
N THR A 9 26.44 -34.29 25.57
CA THR A 9 26.93 -35.70 25.70
C THR A 9 26.11 -36.40 26.81
N LEU A 10 25.19 -37.34 26.56
CA LEU A 10 25.34 -38.80 26.43
C LEU A 10 26.31 -39.48 27.43
N GLY A 11 25.76 -40.36 28.27
CA GLY A 11 26.50 -41.25 29.18
C GLY A 11 25.62 -42.38 29.70
N SER A 12 25.57 -43.45 28.91
CA SER A 12 24.90 -44.73 29.15
C SER A 12 25.44 -45.48 30.37
N LEU A 13 24.61 -46.31 31.00
CA LEU A 13 25.09 -47.59 31.54
C LEU A 13 23.98 -48.64 31.50
N LEU A 14 24.40 -49.80 30.98
CA LEU A 14 23.62 -50.91 30.45
C LEU A 14 23.16 -51.90 31.53
N VAL A 15 22.08 -52.56 31.15
CA VAL A 15 21.41 -53.76 31.64
C VAL A 15 22.36 -54.90 32.07
N SER A 16 22.02 -55.53 33.20
CA SER A 16 22.31 -56.94 33.49
C SER A 16 21.00 -57.63 33.89
N ALA A 17 20.68 -58.75 33.23
CA ALA A 17 19.54 -59.59 33.52
C ALA A 17 19.97 -60.90 34.21
N LEU A 18 19.04 -61.45 34.99
CA LEU A 18 18.99 -62.76 35.67
C LEU A 18 19.86 -62.96 36.93
N SER A 19 19.20 -62.97 38.11
CA SER A 19 18.80 -64.22 38.79
C SER A 19 17.88 -63.90 39.97
N ALA A 20 16.83 -64.70 40.12
CA ALA A 20 15.93 -64.67 41.25
C ALA A 20 16.60 -65.29 42.47
N GLU A 21 16.61 -64.58 43.59
CA GLU A 21 16.58 -65.16 44.94
C GLU A 21 15.73 -64.22 45.81
N ASP A 22 14.97 -64.87 46.68
CA ASP A 22 13.83 -64.40 47.46
C ASP A 22 14.15 -63.22 48.40
N ASP A 23 13.13 -62.40 48.67
CA ASP A 23 12.93 -61.53 49.85
C ASP A 23 12.40 -60.10 49.53
N GLY A 24 11.06 -59.98 49.50
CA GLY A 24 10.34 -58.95 50.25
C GLY A 24 10.31 -57.48 49.81
N PHE A 25 10.99 -57.04 48.75
CA PHE A 25 11.05 -55.60 48.38
C PHE A 25 10.33 -55.17 47.07
N TYR A 26 9.51 -56.02 46.46
CA TYR A 26 8.82 -55.67 45.19
C TYR A 26 7.39 -55.13 45.31
N MET A 27 6.80 -55.07 46.51
CA MET A 27 5.43 -54.56 46.70
C MET A 27 5.32 -53.04 46.87
N SER A 28 6.38 -52.32 47.23
CA SER A 28 6.35 -50.86 47.44
C SER A 28 6.73 -50.06 46.18
N ALA A 29 7.62 -50.58 45.33
CA ALA A 29 7.92 -50.00 44.03
C ALA A 29 6.75 -50.16 43.04
N GLY A 30 6.04 -51.30 43.07
CA GLY A 30 4.85 -51.53 42.23
C GLY A 30 3.68 -50.59 42.56
N TYR A 31 3.51 -50.19 43.82
CA TYR A 31 2.47 -49.23 44.23
C TYR A 31 2.81 -47.79 43.80
N GLN A 32 4.07 -47.35 43.99
CA GLN A 32 4.50 -46.01 43.54
C GLN A 32 4.59 -45.90 42.01
N ILE A 33 5.00 -46.97 41.31
CA ILE A 33 4.96 -47.04 39.84
C ILE A 33 3.50 -47.13 39.36
N GLY A 34 2.63 -47.83 40.09
CA GLY A 34 1.19 -47.90 39.81
C GLY A 34 0.50 -46.54 39.98
N GLU A 35 0.78 -45.80 41.05
CA GLU A 35 0.27 -44.44 41.26
C GLU A 35 0.85 -43.45 40.25
N ALA A 36 2.13 -43.53 39.91
CA ALA A 36 2.74 -42.68 38.89
C ALA A 36 2.23 -43.01 37.48
N ALA A 37 2.05 -44.29 37.13
CA ALA A 37 1.46 -44.72 35.87
C ALA A 37 -0.03 -44.36 35.80
N GLN A 38 -0.76 -44.45 36.92
CA GLN A 38 -2.14 -44.01 37.03
C GLN A 38 -2.24 -42.48 36.94
N MET A 39 -1.32 -41.73 37.55
CA MET A 39 -1.26 -40.27 37.47
C MET A 39 -0.94 -39.81 36.04
N VAL A 40 0.02 -40.45 35.35
CA VAL A 40 0.34 -40.20 33.94
C VAL A 40 -0.81 -40.62 33.02
N SER A 41 -1.48 -41.75 33.29
CA SER A 41 -2.67 -42.21 32.56
C SER A 41 -3.84 -41.25 32.74
N ASN A 42 -4.11 -40.81 33.97
CA ASN A 42 -5.13 -39.82 34.30
C ASN A 42 -4.81 -38.46 33.65
N THR A 43 -3.54 -38.05 33.63
CA THR A 43 -3.12 -36.79 32.97
C THR A 43 -3.28 -36.88 31.45
N LYS A 44 -2.93 -38.01 30.83
CA LYS A 44 -3.20 -38.26 29.41
C LYS A 44 -4.69 -38.31 29.09
N GLY A 45 -5.50 -38.91 29.96
CA GLY A 45 -6.96 -38.94 29.84
C GLY A 45 -7.60 -37.55 29.97
N ILE A 46 -7.11 -36.72 30.90
CA ILE A 46 -7.55 -35.32 31.05
C ILE A 46 -7.15 -34.49 29.83
N GLN A 47 -5.92 -34.65 29.33
CA GLN A 47 -5.48 -33.96 28.12
C GLN A 47 -6.33 -34.35 26.90
N GLN A 48 -6.57 -35.66 26.71
CA GLN A 48 -7.43 -36.16 25.63
C GLN A 48 -8.87 -35.63 25.76
N LEU A 49 -9.41 -35.55 26.97
CA LEU A 49 -10.71 -34.96 27.22
C LEU A 49 -10.73 -33.47 26.87
N SER A 50 -9.72 -32.72 27.29
CA SER A 50 -9.54 -31.30 26.96
C SER A 50 -9.49 -31.08 25.45
N ASP A 51 -8.67 -31.87 24.73
CA ASP A 51 -8.54 -31.79 23.27
C ASP A 51 -9.87 -32.13 22.57
N ASN A 52 -10.64 -33.08 23.11
CA ASN A 52 -11.97 -33.43 22.59
C ASN A 52 -12.98 -32.28 22.79
N TYR A 53 -12.98 -31.61 23.94
CA TYR A 53 -13.84 -30.45 24.19
C TYR A 53 -13.46 -29.25 23.33
N GLU A 54 -12.16 -29.00 23.15
CA GLU A 54 -11.66 -27.95 22.26
C GLU A 54 -12.04 -28.20 20.80
N ASN A 55 -11.90 -29.45 20.33
CA ASN A 55 -12.33 -29.84 18.99
C ASN A 55 -13.86 -29.70 18.83
N LEU A 56 -14.64 -30.15 19.81
CA LEU A 56 -16.10 -29.99 19.82
C LEU A 56 -16.50 -28.50 19.77
N SER A 57 -15.84 -27.65 20.55
CA SER A 57 -16.06 -26.20 20.56
C SER A 57 -15.83 -25.57 19.18
N LYS A 58 -14.72 -25.94 18.50
CA LYS A 58 -14.42 -25.51 17.13
C LYS A 58 -15.48 -25.97 16.13
N LEU A 59 -15.92 -27.23 16.24
CA LEU A 59 -16.97 -27.78 15.36
C LEU A 59 -18.32 -27.09 15.57
N LEU A 60 -18.74 -26.87 16.82
CA LEU A 60 -19.99 -26.16 17.15
C LEU A 60 -19.96 -24.71 16.65
N THR A 61 -18.82 -24.03 16.80
CA THR A 61 -18.62 -22.68 16.27
C THR A 61 -18.76 -22.64 14.75
N ARG A 62 -18.10 -23.58 14.04
CA ARG A 62 -18.21 -23.71 12.58
C ARG A 62 -19.64 -24.04 12.15
N TYR A 63 -20.30 -24.96 12.83
CA TYR A 63 -21.69 -25.34 12.57
C TYR A 63 -22.65 -24.17 12.74
N SER A 64 -22.55 -23.43 13.84
CA SER A 64 -23.36 -22.24 14.11
C SER A 64 -23.16 -21.18 13.01
N THR A 65 -21.91 -20.94 12.63
CA THR A 65 -21.54 -19.97 11.58
C THR A 65 -22.11 -20.38 10.21
N LEU A 66 -21.91 -21.64 9.80
CA LEU A 66 -22.45 -22.17 8.54
C LEU A 66 -23.98 -22.14 8.53
N ASN A 67 -24.63 -22.54 9.62
CA ASN A 67 -26.09 -22.53 9.72
C ASN A 67 -26.65 -21.11 9.58
N ASN A 68 -26.03 -20.14 10.26
CA ASN A 68 -26.39 -18.73 10.15
C ASN A 68 -26.24 -18.21 8.72
N PHE A 69 -25.12 -18.49 8.03
CA PHE A 69 -24.95 -18.02 6.66
C PHE A 69 -25.88 -18.71 5.65
N ILE A 70 -26.23 -19.98 5.85
CA ILE A 70 -27.26 -20.64 5.04
C ILE A 70 -28.62 -19.95 5.23
N GLN A 71 -28.97 -19.58 6.47
CA GLN A 71 -30.21 -18.84 6.75
C GLN A 71 -30.21 -17.45 6.09
N LEU A 72 -29.15 -16.67 6.28
CA LEU A 72 -29.01 -15.33 5.68
C LEU A 72 -29.01 -15.40 4.15
N ALA A 73 -28.29 -16.37 3.56
CA ALA A 73 -28.27 -16.61 2.12
C ALA A 73 -29.59 -17.15 1.56
N SER A 74 -30.55 -17.51 2.42
CA SER A 74 -31.89 -17.95 2.00
C SER A 74 -32.95 -16.87 2.24
N ASP A 75 -32.58 -15.72 2.79
CA ASP A 75 -33.48 -14.61 3.09
C ASP A 75 -33.19 -13.41 2.18
N PRO A 76 -34.04 -13.13 1.17
CA PRO A 76 -33.89 -11.97 0.31
C PRO A 76 -33.77 -10.64 1.04
N SER A 77 -34.42 -10.48 2.20
CA SER A 77 -34.34 -9.23 2.97
C SER A 77 -32.94 -9.01 3.53
N ALA A 78 -32.33 -10.06 4.11
CA ALA A 78 -30.95 -10.04 4.58
C ALA A 78 -29.95 -9.83 3.44
N ILE A 79 -30.15 -10.50 2.30
CA ILE A 79 -29.29 -10.34 1.12
C ILE A 79 -29.36 -8.90 0.59
N ASN A 80 -30.56 -8.32 0.48
CA ASN A 80 -30.72 -6.94 0.02
C ASN A 80 -30.11 -5.93 0.99
N ALA A 81 -30.24 -6.14 2.31
CA ALA A 81 -29.57 -5.29 3.30
C ALA A 81 -28.04 -5.37 3.18
N ALA A 82 -27.48 -6.57 2.96
CA ALA A 82 -26.04 -6.74 2.71
C ALA A 82 -25.59 -6.05 1.42
N ARG A 83 -26.38 -6.14 0.35
CA ARG A 83 -26.13 -5.45 -0.94
C ARG A 83 -26.17 -3.92 -0.80
N GLU A 84 -27.13 -3.39 -0.04
CA GLU A 84 -27.24 -1.96 0.24
C GLU A 84 -26.03 -1.45 1.03
N ASN A 85 -25.64 -2.16 2.10
CA ASN A 85 -24.44 -1.84 2.87
C ASN A 85 -23.18 -1.88 1.98
N LEU A 86 -23.08 -2.89 1.11
CA LEU A 86 -21.95 -3.03 0.18
C LEU A 86 -21.89 -1.88 -0.85
N GLY A 87 -23.05 -1.38 -1.30
CA GLY A 87 -23.14 -0.19 -2.14
C GLY A 87 -22.74 1.09 -1.40
N ALA A 88 -23.13 1.22 -0.12
CA ALA A 88 -22.74 2.35 0.71
C ALA A 88 -21.23 2.36 1.02
N SER A 89 -20.65 1.20 1.36
CA SER A 89 -19.21 1.06 1.59
C SER A 89 -18.39 1.32 0.32
N ALA A 90 -18.88 0.87 -0.85
CA ALA A 90 -18.26 1.22 -2.14
C ALA A 90 -18.20 2.74 -2.33
N LYS A 91 -19.33 3.44 -2.13
CA LYS A 91 -19.38 4.90 -2.22
C LYS A 91 -18.38 5.57 -1.29
N ASN A 92 -18.24 5.09 -0.06
CA ASN A 92 -17.26 5.63 0.89
C ASN A 92 -15.81 5.37 0.43
N LEU A 93 -15.51 4.20 -0.13
CA LEU A 93 -14.15 3.87 -0.61
C LEU A 93 -13.76 4.67 -1.86
N ILE A 94 -14.62 4.69 -2.89
CA ILE A 94 -14.24 5.24 -4.20
C ILE A 94 -14.78 6.66 -4.44
N GLY A 95 -15.81 7.06 -3.69
CA GLY A 95 -16.51 8.34 -3.87
C GLY A 95 -16.10 9.44 -2.90
N ASP A 96 -15.68 9.09 -1.68
CA ASP A 96 -15.21 10.06 -0.69
C ASP A 96 -13.69 10.27 -0.77
N THR A 97 -13.20 11.31 -0.09
CA THR A 97 -11.77 11.64 -0.01
C THR A 97 -11.25 11.51 1.43
N LYS A 98 -11.64 12.43 2.32
CA LYS A 98 -11.13 12.49 3.70
C LYS A 98 -11.41 11.23 4.52
N THR A 99 -12.60 10.65 4.36
CA THR A 99 -13.08 9.47 5.10
C THR A 99 -12.71 8.15 4.43
N SER A 100 -12.16 8.18 3.21
CA SER A 100 -11.82 6.97 2.44
C SER A 100 -10.41 6.48 2.76
N PRO A 101 -10.24 5.26 3.32
CA PRO A 101 -8.92 4.64 3.45
C PRO A 101 -8.19 4.50 2.12
N ALA A 102 -8.93 4.20 1.05
CA ALA A 102 -8.40 4.05 -0.29
C ALA A 102 -7.81 5.36 -0.83
N TYR A 103 -8.51 6.48 -0.65
CA TYR A 103 -8.00 7.81 -1.02
C TYR A 103 -6.77 8.18 -0.18
N GLN A 104 -6.81 7.98 1.14
CA GLN A 104 -5.68 8.32 2.01
C GLN A 104 -4.43 7.51 1.67
N ALA A 105 -4.57 6.23 1.31
CA ALA A 105 -3.46 5.39 0.88
C ALA A 105 -2.82 5.88 -0.45
N VAL A 106 -3.65 6.21 -1.45
CA VAL A 106 -3.17 6.79 -2.72
C VAL A 106 -2.43 8.11 -2.48
N LEU A 107 -3.02 9.00 -1.67
CA LEU A 107 -2.42 10.27 -1.31
C LEU A 107 -1.08 10.08 -0.59
N LEU A 108 -1.01 9.10 0.33
CA LEU A 108 0.21 8.80 1.08
C LEU A 108 1.35 8.31 0.18
N ALA A 109 1.06 7.42 -0.78
CA ALA A 109 2.05 6.93 -1.73
C ALA A 109 2.63 8.06 -2.61
N ILE A 110 1.76 8.96 -3.09
CA ILE A 110 2.17 10.13 -3.88
C ILE A 110 3.00 11.10 -3.02
N ASN A 111 2.53 11.42 -1.82
CA ASN A 111 3.21 12.31 -0.88
C ASN A 111 4.59 11.76 -0.48
N ALA A 112 4.72 10.45 -0.28
CA ALA A 112 6.01 9.83 0.04
C ALA A 112 7.02 9.97 -1.13
N ALA A 113 6.58 9.80 -2.38
CA ALA A 113 7.46 9.97 -3.54
C ALA A 113 7.91 11.44 -3.73
N VAL A 114 6.97 12.38 -3.64
CA VAL A 114 7.27 13.83 -3.70
C VAL A 114 8.18 14.24 -2.54
N GLY A 115 7.85 13.80 -1.33
CA GLY A 115 8.63 14.11 -0.14
C GLY A 115 10.03 13.53 -0.18
N PHE A 116 10.22 12.35 -0.74
CA PHE A 116 11.54 11.78 -0.95
C PHE A 116 12.40 12.67 -1.85
N TRP A 117 11.86 13.17 -2.96
CA TRP A 117 12.58 14.10 -3.82
C TRP A 117 12.87 15.44 -3.12
N ASN A 118 11.95 15.96 -2.32
CA ASN A 118 12.20 17.16 -1.50
C ASN A 118 13.36 16.97 -0.52
N VAL A 119 13.52 15.77 0.03
CA VAL A 119 14.64 15.44 0.92
C VAL A 119 15.96 15.34 0.16
N VAL A 120 16.00 14.67 -1.00
CA VAL A 120 17.27 14.27 -1.66
C VAL A 120 17.63 15.07 -2.91
N GLY A 121 16.74 15.91 -3.41
CA GLY A 121 16.93 16.65 -4.66
C GLY A 121 18.16 17.57 -4.60
N TYR A 122 18.31 18.33 -3.51
CA TYR A 122 19.42 19.29 -3.36
C TYR A 122 20.81 18.66 -3.28
N MET A 123 20.93 17.40 -2.85
CA MET A 123 22.21 16.70 -2.69
C MET A 123 22.62 15.92 -3.94
N SER A 124 21.65 15.62 -4.81
CA SER A 124 21.85 14.83 -6.02
C SER A 124 22.63 15.65 -7.04
N GLN A 125 23.80 15.13 -7.45
CA GLN A 125 24.60 15.80 -8.47
C GLN A 125 23.96 15.59 -9.85
N CYS A 126 23.90 16.65 -10.65
CA CYS A 126 23.40 16.61 -12.03
C CYS A 126 24.21 17.55 -12.93
N GLY A 127 24.26 17.24 -14.23
CA GLY A 127 25.08 18.00 -15.17
C GLY A 127 25.19 17.34 -16.53
N GLY A 128 26.10 17.86 -17.36
CA GLY A 128 26.28 17.42 -18.72
C GLY A 128 25.46 18.18 -19.75
N ASN A 129 25.52 17.65 -20.97
CA ASN A 129 24.84 18.15 -22.16
C ASN A 129 23.76 17.16 -22.60
N ALA A 130 23.03 17.53 -23.67
CA ALA A 130 22.02 16.68 -24.27
C ALA A 130 22.59 15.28 -24.58
N ASN A 131 21.73 14.27 -24.56
CA ASN A 131 22.07 12.87 -24.83
C ASN A 131 23.07 12.28 -23.80
N GLY A 132 23.03 12.79 -22.56
CA GLY A 132 23.85 12.28 -21.46
C GLY A 132 25.36 12.49 -21.66
N GLN A 133 25.76 13.49 -22.44
CA GLN A 133 27.17 13.75 -22.73
C GLN A 133 27.83 14.59 -21.63
N LYS A 134 29.14 14.40 -21.45
CA LYS A 134 29.96 15.26 -20.59
C LYS A 134 29.98 16.70 -21.11
N SER A 135 29.90 17.67 -20.21
CA SER A 135 30.02 19.10 -20.52
C SER A 135 31.33 19.70 -20.02
N THR A 136 31.75 20.79 -20.66
CA THR A 136 32.92 21.60 -20.25
C THR A 136 32.52 22.73 -19.30
N SER A 137 31.45 23.46 -19.64
CA SER A 137 31.01 24.66 -18.92
C SER A 137 29.49 24.88 -19.05
N SER A 138 28.70 23.82 -18.94
CA SER A 138 27.24 23.89 -19.01
C SER A 138 26.65 24.07 -17.62
N THR A 139 25.70 25.00 -17.50
CA THR A 139 24.86 25.18 -16.32
C THR A 139 23.40 25.14 -16.75
N THR A 140 22.64 24.18 -16.23
CA THR A 140 21.21 24.04 -16.49
C THR A 140 20.45 24.15 -15.17
N ILE A 141 19.51 25.09 -15.05
CA ILE A 141 18.79 25.37 -13.80
C ILE A 141 17.33 25.06 -14.00
N PHE A 142 16.76 24.23 -13.13
CA PHE A 142 15.33 23.89 -13.11
C PHE A 142 14.63 24.67 -12.00
N ASN A 143 13.60 25.43 -12.36
CA ASN A 143 12.86 26.27 -11.43
C ASN A 143 11.72 25.49 -10.75
N ASN A 144 11.28 25.96 -9.58
CA ASN A 144 10.30 25.29 -8.72
C ASN A 144 10.76 23.89 -8.27
N GLU A 145 12.04 23.75 -7.93
CA GLU A 145 12.68 22.51 -7.48
C GLU A 145 13.35 22.74 -6.10
N PRO A 146 13.41 21.72 -5.22
CA PRO A 146 13.85 21.86 -3.83
C PRO A 146 15.39 21.91 -3.73
N GLY A 147 15.98 23.01 -4.20
CA GLY A 147 17.42 23.24 -4.18
C GLY A 147 17.95 23.74 -2.84
N TYR A 148 19.26 23.65 -2.65
CA TYR A 148 19.91 24.13 -1.43
C TYR A 148 19.69 25.65 -1.27
N ARG A 149 18.90 26.06 -0.27
CA ARG A 149 18.55 27.46 -0.01
C ARG A 149 17.96 28.19 -1.24
N SER A 150 17.27 27.45 -2.11
CA SER A 150 16.80 27.93 -3.40
C SER A 150 15.49 27.26 -3.78
N THR A 151 14.69 27.92 -4.61
CA THR A 151 13.52 27.31 -5.29
C THR A 151 13.90 26.74 -6.66
N SER A 152 15.18 26.43 -6.86
CA SER A 152 15.70 25.89 -8.10
C SER A 152 16.87 24.96 -7.85
N ILE A 153 16.93 23.85 -8.59
CA ILE A 153 18.09 22.95 -8.61
C ILE A 153 18.99 23.33 -9.79
N THR A 154 20.28 23.49 -9.51
CA THR A 154 21.31 23.84 -10.49
C THR A 154 22.12 22.61 -10.86
N CYS A 155 22.02 22.19 -12.12
CA CYS A 155 22.83 21.12 -12.71
C CYS A 155 24.05 21.72 -13.41
N SER A 156 25.18 21.73 -12.70
CA SER A 156 26.43 22.36 -13.15
C SER A 156 27.67 21.47 -12.96
N LEU A 157 27.49 20.15 -12.76
CA LEU A 157 28.62 19.23 -12.63
C LEU A 157 29.25 18.98 -14.01
N ASN A 158 30.28 19.76 -14.32
CA ASN A 158 31.08 19.68 -15.54
C ASN A 158 32.27 18.72 -15.36
N GLY A 159 32.87 18.27 -16.46
CA GLY A 159 34.06 17.42 -16.38
C GLY A 159 33.79 15.92 -16.17
N HIS A 160 32.54 15.53 -15.90
CA HIS A 160 32.14 14.15 -15.61
C HIS A 160 31.06 13.67 -16.59
N THR A 161 31.11 12.40 -16.97
CA THR A 161 30.08 11.79 -17.84
C THR A 161 28.87 11.42 -16.98
N PRO A 162 27.65 11.87 -17.34
CA PRO A 162 26.43 11.45 -16.67
C PRO A 162 26.20 9.93 -16.68
N GLY A 163 25.66 9.40 -15.58
CA GLY A 163 25.38 7.97 -15.46
C GLY A 163 25.38 7.46 -14.02
N TYR A 164 25.35 6.13 -13.87
CA TYR A 164 25.37 5.45 -12.58
C TYR A 164 26.55 5.92 -11.73
N TYR A 165 26.29 6.33 -10.50
CA TYR A 165 27.31 6.85 -9.58
C TYR A 165 28.07 8.10 -10.10
N GLY A 166 27.52 8.78 -11.11
CA GLY A 166 28.00 10.05 -11.64
C GLY A 166 26.92 11.13 -11.53
N PRO A 167 27.04 12.26 -12.24
CA PRO A 167 25.94 13.21 -12.35
C PRO A 167 24.73 12.54 -13.01
N MET A 168 23.54 12.88 -12.53
CA MET A 168 22.32 12.64 -13.28
C MET A 168 22.37 13.42 -14.61
N SER A 169 21.99 12.75 -15.70
CA SER A 169 21.87 13.42 -17.00
C SER A 169 20.72 14.42 -16.98
N ILE A 170 20.85 15.48 -17.78
CA ILE A 170 19.78 16.48 -17.94
C ILE A 170 18.50 15.85 -18.51
N GLU A 171 18.61 14.77 -19.30
CA GLU A 171 17.43 14.03 -19.78
C GLU A 171 16.65 13.36 -18.65
N ASN A 172 17.34 12.66 -17.73
CA ASN A 172 16.70 12.06 -16.56
C ASN A 172 16.17 13.13 -15.62
N PHE A 173 16.87 14.25 -15.46
CA PHE A 173 16.39 15.37 -14.67
C PHE A 173 15.11 15.99 -15.27
N LYS A 174 15.03 16.15 -16.60
CA LYS A 174 13.79 16.61 -17.26
C LYS A 174 12.60 15.70 -16.96
N LYS A 175 12.80 14.37 -16.96
CA LYS A 175 11.76 13.38 -16.61
C LYS A 175 11.31 13.50 -15.15
N ILE A 176 12.26 13.61 -14.22
CA ILE A 176 11.98 13.84 -12.80
C ILE A 176 11.22 15.15 -12.59
N ASN A 177 11.71 16.24 -13.17
CA ASN A 177 11.11 17.55 -13.04
C ASN A 177 9.68 17.55 -13.61
N GLU A 178 9.44 17.05 -14.82
CA GLU A 178 8.06 17.01 -15.37
C GLU A 178 7.09 16.25 -14.45
N ALA A 179 7.48 15.05 -13.98
CA ALA A 179 6.67 14.27 -13.05
C ALA A 179 6.44 15.02 -11.72
N TYR A 180 7.49 15.60 -11.16
CA TYR A 180 7.42 16.38 -9.92
C TYR A 180 6.51 17.61 -10.04
N GLN A 181 6.61 18.37 -11.14
CA GLN A 181 5.76 19.55 -11.38
C GLN A 181 4.29 19.17 -11.56
N ILE A 182 3.98 18.06 -12.24
CA ILE A 182 2.61 17.54 -12.36
C ILE A 182 2.07 17.17 -10.98
N LEU A 183 2.84 16.40 -10.20
CA LEU A 183 2.43 15.96 -8.87
C LEU A 183 2.21 17.13 -7.92
N GLN A 184 3.14 18.09 -7.86
CA GLN A 184 3.01 19.29 -7.03
C GLN A 184 1.79 20.12 -7.41
N THR A 185 1.53 20.28 -8.71
CA THR A 185 0.34 21.00 -9.20
C THR A 185 -0.96 20.27 -8.80
N ALA A 186 -0.99 18.95 -8.92
CA ALA A 186 -2.13 18.13 -8.50
C ALA A 186 -2.36 18.19 -6.98
N LEU A 187 -1.29 18.10 -6.18
CA LEU A 187 -1.35 18.20 -4.72
C LEU A 187 -1.84 19.57 -4.27
N LYS A 188 -1.40 20.65 -4.95
CA LYS A 188 -1.86 22.02 -4.68
C LYS A 188 -3.35 22.20 -4.97
N LYS A 189 -3.85 21.60 -6.06
CA LYS A 189 -5.28 21.59 -6.42
C LYS A 189 -6.11 20.74 -5.46
N GLY A 190 -5.52 19.66 -4.95
CA GLY A 190 -6.20 18.57 -4.26
C GLY A 190 -6.58 17.45 -5.22
N LEU A 191 -6.32 16.20 -4.81
CA LEU A 191 -6.64 15.03 -5.61
C LEU A 191 -8.15 14.79 -5.65
N PRO A 192 -8.69 14.32 -6.78
CA PRO A 192 -10.08 13.93 -6.86
C PRO A 192 -10.33 12.57 -6.17
N ALA A 193 -11.59 12.25 -5.88
CA ALA A 193 -11.96 10.92 -5.40
C ALA A 193 -11.65 9.83 -6.45
N LEU A 194 -11.42 8.59 -6.03
CA LEU A 194 -10.97 7.50 -6.91
C LEU A 194 -11.89 7.22 -8.09
N LYS A 195 -13.21 7.39 -7.94
CA LYS A 195 -14.18 7.21 -9.03
C LYS A 195 -14.07 8.27 -10.14
N GLN A 196 -13.42 9.39 -9.87
CA GLN A 196 -13.25 10.49 -10.83
C GLN A 196 -11.98 10.26 -11.67
N ASN A 197 -12.15 9.56 -12.78
CA ASN A 197 -11.05 9.19 -13.70
C ASN A 197 -10.89 10.15 -14.90
N ASN A 198 -11.86 11.04 -15.12
CA ASN A 198 -11.90 11.93 -16.29
C ASN A 198 -11.42 13.36 -16.01
N GLY A 199 -11.04 13.67 -14.77
CA GLY A 199 -10.50 14.97 -14.41
C GLY A 199 -9.17 15.27 -15.10
N THR A 200 -8.88 16.57 -15.19
CA THR A 200 -7.61 17.10 -15.71
C THR A 200 -7.15 18.32 -14.92
N LEU A 201 -5.84 18.55 -14.93
CA LEU A 201 -5.23 19.83 -14.58
C LEU A 201 -5.39 20.79 -15.77
N SER A 202 -5.88 22.00 -15.49
CA SER A 202 -6.07 23.03 -16.52
C SER A 202 -4.73 23.46 -17.12
N GLU A 203 -3.70 23.58 -16.28
CA GLU A 203 -2.37 23.96 -16.68
C GLU A 203 -1.33 23.38 -15.71
N VAL A 204 -0.26 22.80 -16.25
CA VAL A 204 1.00 22.55 -15.54
C VAL A 204 2.08 23.32 -16.28
N LYS A 205 2.66 24.32 -15.60
CA LYS A 205 3.67 25.21 -16.21
C LYS A 205 4.95 25.16 -15.42
N TYR A 206 6.07 24.89 -16.10
CA TYR A 206 7.39 24.89 -15.49
C TYR A 206 8.45 25.42 -16.46
N THR A 207 9.58 25.83 -15.89
CA THR A 207 10.63 26.52 -16.63
C THR A 207 12.00 26.00 -16.23
N TYR A 208 12.93 25.99 -17.19
CA TYR A 208 14.34 25.76 -16.92
C TYR A 208 15.20 26.65 -17.82
N THR A 209 16.43 26.95 -17.39
CA THR A 209 17.36 27.81 -18.12
C THR A 209 18.67 27.10 -18.43
N CYS A 210 19.27 27.43 -19.57
CA CYS A 210 20.61 26.97 -19.96
C CYS A 210 21.55 28.15 -20.16
N SER A 211 22.71 28.10 -19.52
CA SER A 211 23.80 29.06 -19.68
C SER A 211 25.16 28.35 -19.78
N GLY A 212 26.18 29.11 -20.18
CA GLY A 212 27.56 28.66 -20.33
C GLY A 212 27.92 28.13 -21.73
N GLY A 213 29.19 28.27 -22.10
CA GLY A 213 29.68 27.92 -23.43
C GLY A 213 29.48 26.44 -23.76
N GLY A 214 28.84 26.14 -24.89
CA GLY A 214 28.59 24.78 -25.35
C GLY A 214 27.41 24.06 -24.68
N ASN A 215 26.59 24.75 -23.89
CA ASN A 215 25.37 24.16 -23.31
C ASN A 215 24.28 24.00 -24.37
N ASN A 216 24.00 22.76 -24.77
CA ASN A 216 23.00 22.41 -25.79
C ASN A 216 21.70 21.84 -25.21
N ASN A 217 21.48 21.89 -23.89
CA ASN A 217 20.27 21.33 -23.26
C ASN A 217 18.97 22.08 -23.60
N CYS A 218 19.10 23.31 -24.12
CA CYS A 218 18.01 24.18 -24.58
C CYS A 218 18.08 24.46 -26.10
N SER A 219 18.87 23.69 -26.87
CA SER A 219 18.98 23.90 -28.32
C SER A 219 17.71 23.45 -29.07
N LYS A 220 17.64 23.75 -30.37
CA LYS A 220 16.58 23.26 -31.26
C LYS A 220 16.48 21.73 -31.23
N GLU A 221 17.60 21.03 -31.21
CA GLU A 221 17.65 19.57 -31.19
C GLU A 221 17.11 19.01 -29.87
N ALA A 222 17.36 19.70 -28.75
CA ALA A 222 16.94 19.29 -27.42
C ALA A 222 15.48 19.64 -27.09
N THR A 223 14.91 20.67 -27.74
CA THR A 223 13.57 21.21 -27.42
C THR A 223 12.57 21.06 -28.55
N GLY A 224 13.06 20.88 -29.79
CA GLY A 224 12.27 20.89 -31.01
C GLY A 224 11.80 22.29 -31.45
N VAL A 225 12.10 23.36 -30.71
CA VAL A 225 11.69 24.73 -31.06
C VAL A 225 12.57 25.27 -32.19
N ASN A 226 11.97 25.75 -33.28
CA ASN A 226 12.70 26.17 -34.48
C ASN A 226 13.60 27.39 -34.25
N GLU A 227 13.13 28.36 -33.48
CA GLU A 227 13.84 29.60 -33.17
C GLU A 227 14.14 29.65 -31.67
N GLN A 228 15.43 29.65 -31.31
CA GLN A 228 15.83 29.63 -29.90
C GLN A 228 15.45 30.93 -29.16
N ASN A 229 15.31 32.05 -29.86
CA ASN A 229 14.89 33.33 -29.28
C ASN A 229 13.51 33.74 -29.81
N GLY A 230 12.47 33.59 -28.98
CA GLY A 230 11.09 33.99 -29.31
C GLY A 230 10.27 32.90 -30.01
N GLY A 231 10.86 31.74 -30.30
CA GLY A 231 10.14 30.63 -30.92
C GLY A 231 9.25 29.87 -29.93
N SER A 232 8.25 29.20 -30.48
CA SER A 232 7.36 28.29 -29.76
C SER A 232 7.04 27.07 -30.62
N LYS A 233 6.74 25.94 -29.97
CA LYS A 233 6.28 24.71 -30.60
C LYS A 233 5.20 24.09 -29.74
N THR A 234 4.07 23.79 -30.36
CA THR A 234 3.03 22.96 -29.75
C THR A 234 3.15 21.53 -30.27
N THR A 235 3.14 20.58 -29.35
CA THR A 235 3.15 19.14 -29.62
C THR A 235 2.09 18.46 -28.77
N THR A 236 1.78 17.23 -29.12
CA THR A 236 0.93 16.36 -28.31
C THR A 236 1.80 15.27 -27.72
N GLN A 237 1.63 15.00 -26.43
CA GLN A 237 2.23 13.86 -25.75
C GLN A 237 1.16 12.99 -25.11
N THR A 238 1.45 11.70 -24.92
CA THR A 238 0.51 10.78 -24.29
C THR A 238 0.92 10.58 -22.83
N ILE A 239 0.01 10.91 -21.90
CA ILE A 239 0.16 10.63 -20.46
C ILE A 239 -1.01 9.74 -20.03
N ASP A 240 -0.72 8.55 -19.50
CA ASP A 240 -1.72 7.55 -19.07
C ASP A 240 -2.79 7.27 -20.14
N GLY A 241 -2.35 7.11 -21.40
CA GLY A 241 -3.24 6.88 -22.54
C GLY A 241 -4.07 8.09 -22.99
N LYS A 242 -3.94 9.26 -22.33
CA LYS A 242 -4.63 10.50 -22.73
C LYS A 242 -3.71 11.45 -23.48
N SER A 243 -4.29 12.14 -24.46
CA SER A 243 -3.63 13.17 -25.25
C SER A 243 -3.51 14.47 -24.44
N VAL A 244 -2.27 14.91 -24.21
CA VAL A 244 -1.93 16.15 -23.50
C VAL A 244 -1.27 17.12 -24.49
N THR A 245 -1.76 18.36 -24.52
CA THR A 245 -1.16 19.39 -25.37
C THR A 245 -0.02 20.05 -24.61
N THR A 246 1.18 20.03 -25.20
CA THR A 246 2.39 20.62 -24.63
C THR A 246 2.87 21.74 -25.52
N THR A 247 2.92 22.97 -24.98
CA THR A 247 3.53 24.12 -25.65
C THR A 247 4.89 24.40 -25.02
N ILE A 248 5.93 24.37 -25.85
CA ILE A 248 7.32 24.62 -25.47
C ILE A 248 7.73 25.95 -26.10
N SER A 249 8.09 26.93 -25.27
CA SER A 249 8.54 28.25 -25.73
C SER A 249 9.98 28.50 -25.31
N SER A 250 10.75 29.17 -26.17
CA SER A 250 12.17 29.46 -25.97
C SER A 250 12.44 30.96 -26.07
N LYS A 251 13.22 31.49 -25.12
CA LYS A 251 13.59 32.91 -25.08
C LYS A 251 15.07 33.04 -24.73
N VAL A 252 15.81 33.87 -25.46
CA VAL A 252 17.20 34.21 -25.11
C VAL A 252 17.22 35.52 -24.35
N VAL A 253 17.91 35.53 -23.21
CA VAL A 253 18.14 36.72 -22.38
C VAL A 253 19.63 37.05 -22.42
N ASN A 254 19.97 38.25 -22.87
CA ASN A 254 21.36 38.70 -22.94
C ASN A 254 21.89 39.10 -21.56
N SER A 255 23.20 38.97 -21.34
CA SER A 255 23.89 39.36 -20.10
C SER A 255 23.65 40.81 -19.67
N GLY A 256 23.57 41.73 -20.64
CA GLY A 256 23.28 43.16 -20.43
C GLY A 256 21.80 43.54 -20.49
N ALA A 257 20.88 42.57 -20.58
CA ALA A 257 19.45 42.87 -20.63
C ALA A 257 18.97 43.48 -19.30
N SER A 258 18.10 44.49 -19.38
CA SER A 258 17.50 45.11 -18.19
C SER A 258 16.79 44.06 -17.33
N GLY A 259 17.11 44.01 -16.04
CA GLY A 259 16.56 43.05 -15.08
C GLY A 259 17.28 41.70 -15.00
N ASN A 260 18.30 41.43 -15.82
CA ASN A 260 19.12 40.23 -15.69
C ASN A 260 20.17 40.40 -14.58
N THR A 261 19.94 39.79 -13.42
CA THR A 261 20.84 39.83 -12.26
C THR A 261 21.95 38.77 -12.29
N SER A 262 21.93 37.84 -13.25
CA SER A 262 22.93 36.77 -13.37
C SER A 262 24.23 37.20 -14.06
N HIS A 263 24.20 38.36 -14.75
CA HIS A 263 25.30 38.90 -15.56
C HIS A 263 25.84 37.95 -16.66
N VAL A 264 25.11 36.89 -16.98
CA VAL A 264 25.41 35.95 -18.07
C VAL A 264 24.21 35.86 -19.02
N SER A 265 24.48 35.56 -20.29
CA SER A 265 23.42 35.26 -21.25
C SER A 265 22.90 33.83 -21.01
N TYR A 266 21.59 33.64 -21.12
CA TYR A 266 20.95 32.34 -20.95
C TYR A 266 19.76 32.15 -21.88
N THR A 267 19.39 30.90 -22.14
CA THR A 267 18.14 30.52 -22.80
C THR A 267 17.16 30.02 -21.75
N GLU A 268 15.95 30.56 -21.73
CA GLU A 268 14.84 30.09 -20.89
C GLU A 268 13.87 29.27 -21.74
N ILE A 269 13.55 28.08 -21.25
CA ILE A 269 12.53 27.20 -21.82
C ILE A 269 11.34 27.18 -20.88
N THR A 270 10.16 27.47 -21.42
CA THR A 270 8.87 27.33 -20.73
C THR A 270 8.11 26.15 -21.33
N ASN A 271 7.70 25.21 -20.48
CA ASN A 271 6.80 24.12 -20.86
C ASN A 271 5.44 24.39 -20.21
N GLN A 272 4.39 24.30 -21.02
CA GLN A 272 3.01 24.46 -20.59
C GLN A 272 2.22 23.26 -21.09
N LEU A 273 1.80 22.41 -20.15
CA LEU A 273 1.00 21.23 -20.41
C LEU A 273 -0.46 21.55 -20.08
N SER A 274 -1.37 21.21 -20.97
CA SER A 274 -2.81 21.42 -20.80
C SER A 274 -3.58 20.12 -20.99
N GLY A 275 -4.53 19.86 -20.08
CA GLY A 275 -5.32 18.63 -20.09
C GLY A 275 -4.59 17.42 -19.47
N VAL A 276 -3.64 17.65 -18.56
CA VAL A 276 -2.92 16.56 -17.87
C VAL A 276 -3.90 15.79 -16.99
N PRO A 277 -4.02 14.45 -17.10
CA PRO A 277 -4.92 13.68 -16.24
C PRO A 277 -4.52 13.78 -14.76
N ASP A 278 -5.52 13.99 -13.89
CA ASP A 278 -5.34 14.04 -12.43
C ASP A 278 -6.01 12.86 -11.70
N SER A 279 -6.32 11.79 -12.42
CA SER A 279 -6.83 10.55 -11.83
C SER A 279 -5.80 9.93 -10.89
N ALA A 280 -6.26 9.17 -9.89
CA ALA A 280 -5.38 8.43 -8.98
C ALA A 280 -4.35 7.56 -9.73
N GLN A 281 -4.79 6.86 -10.79
CA GLN A 281 -3.93 6.05 -11.65
C GLN A 281 -2.83 6.88 -12.33
N ALA A 282 -3.21 7.99 -12.97
CA ALA A 282 -2.26 8.84 -13.69
C ALA A 282 -1.23 9.46 -12.73
N LEU A 283 -1.66 9.92 -11.56
CA LEU A 283 -0.76 10.52 -10.57
C LEU A 283 0.15 9.47 -9.93
N LEU A 284 -0.32 8.25 -9.67
CA LEU A 284 0.55 7.16 -9.23
C LEU A 284 1.58 6.78 -10.30
N ALA A 285 1.22 6.85 -11.59
CA ALA A 285 2.18 6.65 -12.68
C ALA A 285 3.26 7.75 -12.73
N GLN A 286 2.90 9.01 -12.43
CA GLN A 286 3.88 10.09 -12.27
C GLN A 286 4.78 9.87 -11.05
N ALA A 287 4.22 9.47 -9.90
CA ALA A 287 5.00 9.13 -8.71
C ALA A 287 5.96 7.95 -8.97
N SER A 288 5.49 6.94 -9.71
CA SER A 288 6.31 5.81 -10.18
C SER A 288 7.45 6.29 -11.10
N THR A 289 7.14 7.18 -12.06
CA THR A 289 8.14 7.77 -12.96
C THR A 289 9.21 8.53 -12.18
N LEU A 290 8.80 9.34 -11.20
CA LEU A 290 9.69 10.09 -10.32
C LEU A 290 10.67 9.16 -9.59
N ILE A 291 10.15 8.22 -8.79
CA ILE A 291 11.00 7.37 -7.94
C ILE A 291 11.86 6.40 -8.77
N ASN A 292 11.30 5.84 -9.86
CA ASN A 292 12.03 4.91 -10.71
C ASN A 292 13.12 5.61 -11.51
N THR A 293 12.90 6.85 -11.98
CA THR A 293 13.95 7.61 -12.66
C THR A 293 15.10 7.91 -11.72
N ILE A 294 14.82 8.28 -10.45
CA ILE A 294 15.86 8.46 -9.43
C ILE A 294 16.63 7.16 -9.21
N ASN A 295 15.92 6.05 -9.02
CA ASN A 295 16.52 4.74 -8.77
C ASN A 295 17.37 4.25 -9.95
N SER A 296 16.87 4.36 -11.19
CA SER A 296 17.58 3.91 -12.39
C SER A 296 18.74 4.82 -12.77
N ALA A 297 18.62 6.14 -12.59
CA ALA A 297 19.73 7.07 -12.81
C ALA A 297 20.84 6.88 -11.77
N CYS A 298 20.46 6.55 -10.53
CA CYS A 298 21.34 6.32 -9.39
C CYS A 298 22.51 7.31 -9.31
N PRO A 299 22.22 8.62 -9.22
CA PRO A 299 23.27 9.62 -9.23
C PRO A 299 24.16 9.52 -7.99
N PHE A 300 25.39 9.98 -8.14
CA PHE A 300 26.21 10.34 -6.99
C PHE A 300 25.58 11.52 -6.26
N PHE A 301 25.71 11.53 -4.94
CA PHE A 301 25.30 12.66 -4.10
C PHE A 301 26.39 12.99 -3.09
N SER A 302 26.45 14.27 -2.72
CA SER A 302 27.35 14.74 -1.68
C SER A 302 26.71 14.55 -0.32
N ILE A 303 27.47 14.00 0.64
CA ILE A 303 27.00 13.88 2.03
C ILE A 303 26.78 15.30 2.57
N PRO A 304 25.57 15.64 3.04
CA PRO A 304 25.30 16.98 3.53
C PRO A 304 26.02 17.24 4.85
N TYR A 305 26.47 18.47 5.05
CA TYR A 305 27.03 18.92 6.32
C TYR A 305 25.91 19.04 7.36
N THR A 306 25.99 18.26 8.44
CA THR A 306 25.06 18.33 9.56
C THR A 306 25.64 19.13 10.72
N SER A 307 24.89 20.10 11.24
CA SER A 307 25.20 20.79 12.50
C SER A 307 24.86 19.90 13.69
N SER A 308 25.53 20.07 14.83
CA SER A 308 25.31 19.25 16.05
C SER A 308 23.87 19.23 16.56
N ASP A 309 23.10 20.28 16.25
CA ASP A 309 21.79 20.53 16.88
C ASP A 309 20.60 20.10 15.99
N GLY A 310 20.85 19.49 14.82
CA GLY A 310 19.84 19.07 13.84
C GLY A 310 19.83 17.57 13.52
N ALA A 311 18.92 17.13 12.66
CA ALA A 311 18.91 15.75 12.15
C ALA A 311 20.26 15.40 11.49
N GLN A 312 20.83 14.26 11.86
CA GLN A 312 22.14 13.81 11.38
C GLN A 312 21.94 12.90 10.16
N TRP A 313 22.69 13.12 9.09
CA TRP A 313 22.59 12.28 7.91
C TRP A 313 23.32 10.96 8.15
N LYS A 314 22.60 9.84 8.11
CA LYS A 314 23.15 8.50 8.48
C LYS A 314 23.70 7.71 7.30
N TRP A 315 23.46 8.15 6.07
CA TRP A 315 23.78 7.38 4.88
C TRP A 315 25.12 7.84 4.28
N GLY A 316 25.99 6.88 3.96
CA GLY A 316 27.14 7.15 3.11
C GLY A 316 26.69 7.41 1.67
N ASN A 317 27.61 7.84 0.80
CA ASN A 317 27.31 8.03 -0.62
C ASN A 317 27.66 6.81 -1.48
N THR A 318 28.20 5.73 -0.90
CA THR A 318 28.54 4.48 -1.59
C THR A 318 27.32 3.87 -2.30
N GLY A 319 27.49 3.49 -3.56
CA GLY A 319 26.41 2.98 -4.41
C GLY A 319 25.41 4.04 -4.90
N GLY A 320 25.62 5.33 -4.64
CA GLY A 320 24.79 6.43 -5.16
C GLY A 320 23.47 6.51 -4.42
N VAL A 321 22.54 7.31 -4.92
CA VAL A 321 21.22 7.44 -4.28
C VAL A 321 20.50 6.09 -4.19
N CYS A 322 20.55 5.26 -5.23
CA CYS A 322 19.88 3.95 -5.24
C CYS A 322 20.50 2.91 -4.28
N GLY A 323 21.81 3.00 -4.04
CA GLY A 323 22.51 2.11 -3.12
C GLY A 323 22.36 2.56 -1.67
N ALA A 324 22.59 3.85 -1.41
CA ALA A 324 22.53 4.41 -0.08
C ALA A 324 21.10 4.41 0.49
N LEU A 325 20.11 4.80 -0.32
CA LEU A 325 18.70 4.93 0.09
C LEU A 325 17.83 3.80 -0.45
N LYS A 326 18.39 2.59 -0.53
CA LYS A 326 17.72 1.43 -1.12
C LYS A 326 16.44 1.06 -0.35
N GLU A 327 16.48 1.11 0.98
CA GLU A 327 15.33 0.75 1.82
C GLU A 327 14.18 1.73 1.62
N GLU A 328 14.49 3.03 1.61
CA GLU A 328 13.55 4.13 1.41
C GLU A 328 12.91 4.06 0.01
N ILE A 329 13.71 3.88 -1.03
CA ILE A 329 13.23 3.73 -2.41
C ILE A 329 12.33 2.48 -2.53
N SER A 330 12.75 1.36 -1.95
CA SER A 330 11.98 0.11 -2.02
C SER A 330 10.63 0.22 -1.32
N ALA A 331 10.59 0.88 -0.15
CA ALA A 331 9.34 1.15 0.56
C ALA A 331 8.39 2.02 -0.29
N ILE A 332 8.88 3.12 -0.87
CA ILE A 332 8.06 4.01 -1.71
C ILE A 332 7.56 3.29 -2.97
N GLN A 333 8.41 2.50 -3.63
CA GLN A 333 8.02 1.70 -4.79
C GLN A 333 6.93 0.69 -4.42
N LYS A 334 7.05 0.02 -3.26
CA LYS A 334 6.01 -0.90 -2.76
C LYS A 334 4.70 -0.16 -2.51
N MET A 335 4.74 1.00 -1.84
CA MET A 335 3.54 1.81 -1.58
C MET A 335 2.83 2.21 -2.87
N ILE A 336 3.57 2.65 -3.89
CA ILE A 336 3.01 3.01 -5.20
C ILE A 336 2.39 1.79 -5.86
N THR A 337 3.06 0.62 -5.81
CA THR A 337 2.56 -0.63 -6.39
C THR A 337 1.26 -1.09 -5.72
N ASP A 338 1.23 -1.11 -4.39
CA ASP A 338 0.04 -1.49 -3.62
C ASP A 338 -1.11 -0.51 -3.88
N ALA A 339 -0.82 0.80 -3.96
CA ALA A 339 -1.82 1.82 -4.28
C ALA A 339 -2.35 1.69 -5.73
N GLN A 340 -1.51 1.30 -6.70
CA GLN A 340 -1.95 1.01 -8.06
C GLN A 340 -2.85 -0.22 -8.10
N GLU A 341 -2.48 -1.29 -7.40
CA GLU A 341 -3.32 -2.49 -7.29
C GLU A 341 -4.66 -2.22 -6.60
N LEU A 342 -4.65 -1.34 -5.60
CA LEU A 342 -5.85 -0.85 -4.91
C LEU A 342 -6.75 -0.07 -5.87
N VAL A 343 -6.21 0.87 -6.65
CA VAL A 343 -6.99 1.63 -7.62
C VAL A 343 -7.60 0.72 -8.69
N ASN A 344 -6.91 -0.33 -9.12
CA ASN A 344 -7.44 -1.30 -10.09
C ASN A 344 -8.72 -2.00 -9.61
N GLN A 345 -8.91 -2.17 -8.29
CA GLN A 345 -10.13 -2.77 -7.73
C GLN A 345 -11.37 -1.91 -7.99
N THR A 346 -11.21 -0.60 -8.20
CA THR A 346 -12.31 0.33 -8.51
C THR A 346 -13.12 -0.13 -9.73
N SER A 347 -12.46 -0.68 -10.74
CA SER A 347 -13.11 -1.17 -11.95
C SER A 347 -14.03 -2.37 -11.68
N ILE A 348 -13.61 -3.29 -10.81
CA ILE A 348 -14.37 -4.48 -10.40
C ILE A 348 -15.60 -4.09 -9.60
N ILE A 349 -15.46 -3.11 -8.70
CA ILE A 349 -16.57 -2.58 -7.91
C ILE A 349 -17.62 -1.94 -8.83
N ASN A 350 -17.18 -1.12 -9.79
CA ASN A 350 -18.08 -0.45 -10.74
C ASN A 350 -18.75 -1.42 -11.72
N SER A 351 -18.10 -2.51 -12.13
CA SER A 351 -18.71 -3.50 -13.03
C SER A 351 -19.77 -4.37 -12.35
N HIS A 352 -19.82 -4.36 -11.02
CA HIS A 352 -20.71 -5.18 -10.21
C HIS A 352 -21.48 -4.34 -9.20
N GLU A 353 -22.28 -3.39 -9.68
CA GLU A 353 -23.14 -2.59 -8.82
C GLU A 353 -24.18 -3.44 -8.06
N GLN A 354 -24.51 -3.01 -6.84
CA GLN A 354 -25.37 -3.74 -5.92
C GLN A 354 -26.77 -3.12 -5.78
N THR A 355 -27.18 -2.28 -6.75
CA THR A 355 -28.38 -1.45 -6.71
C THR A 355 -29.68 -2.22 -6.99
N THR A 356 -29.63 -3.27 -7.81
CA THR A 356 -30.82 -4.08 -8.13
C THR A 356 -31.20 -4.97 -6.95
N PRO A 357 -32.44 -4.92 -6.45
CA PRO A 357 -32.90 -5.83 -5.40
C PRO A 357 -33.03 -7.26 -5.93
N VAL A 358 -32.87 -8.24 -5.05
CA VAL A 358 -32.95 -9.67 -5.35
C VAL A 358 -34.10 -10.34 -4.62
N GLY A 359 -34.60 -11.44 -5.16
CA GLY A 359 -35.71 -12.20 -4.59
C GLY A 359 -36.15 -13.32 -5.52
N GLY A 360 -37.23 -14.00 -5.15
CA GLY A 360 -37.83 -15.03 -5.99
C GLY A 360 -38.45 -14.45 -7.26
N SER A 361 -38.59 -15.28 -8.29
CA SER A 361 -39.12 -14.88 -9.59
C SER A 361 -40.57 -15.38 -9.79
N GLN A 362 -41.36 -14.64 -10.58
CA GLN A 362 -42.70 -15.05 -11.03
C GLN A 362 -43.68 -15.43 -9.88
N GLY A 363 -43.61 -14.74 -8.75
CA GLY A 363 -44.47 -15.01 -7.59
C GLY A 363 -44.07 -16.23 -6.76
N LYS A 364 -42.93 -16.86 -7.06
CA LYS A 364 -42.38 -17.98 -6.29
C LYS A 364 -41.47 -17.48 -5.16
N PRO A 365 -41.39 -18.21 -4.03
CA PRO A 365 -40.39 -17.93 -3.00
C PRO A 365 -38.97 -18.04 -3.56
N PHE A 366 -38.04 -17.28 -2.98
CA PHE A 366 -36.63 -17.29 -3.38
C PHE A 366 -36.00 -18.67 -3.14
N ASN A 367 -35.37 -19.21 -4.18
CA ASN A 367 -34.64 -20.47 -4.12
C ASN A 367 -33.13 -20.21 -4.33
N PRO A 368 -32.29 -20.34 -3.28
CA PRO A 368 -30.85 -20.04 -3.36
C PRO A 368 -30.07 -20.96 -4.30
N PHE A 369 -30.62 -22.11 -4.71
CA PHE A 369 -29.98 -23.00 -5.68
C PHE A 369 -30.15 -22.53 -7.14
N THR A 370 -31.12 -21.66 -7.42
CA THR A 370 -31.51 -21.31 -8.81
C THR A 370 -31.64 -19.81 -9.06
N ASP A 371 -32.04 -19.02 -8.05
CA ASP A 371 -32.29 -17.58 -8.17
C ASP A 371 -31.06 -16.71 -7.79
N ALA A 372 -29.87 -17.32 -7.64
CA ALA A 372 -28.68 -16.69 -7.07
C ALA A 372 -27.59 -16.30 -8.09
N SER A 373 -27.93 -16.10 -9.37
CA SER A 373 -26.95 -15.77 -10.42
C SER A 373 -26.17 -14.47 -10.16
N PHE A 374 -26.72 -13.55 -9.36
CA PHE A 374 -26.08 -12.31 -8.93
C PHE A 374 -24.93 -12.52 -7.93
N ALA A 375 -24.85 -13.70 -7.29
CA ALA A 375 -23.92 -13.96 -6.20
C ALA A 375 -22.46 -13.82 -6.62
N GLN A 376 -22.11 -14.21 -7.84
CA GLN A 376 -20.73 -14.09 -8.34
C GLN A 376 -20.28 -12.62 -8.44
N GLY A 377 -21.17 -11.74 -8.91
CA GLY A 377 -20.90 -10.31 -8.98
C GLY A 377 -20.86 -9.66 -7.59
N MET A 378 -21.76 -10.06 -6.68
CA MET A 378 -21.73 -9.62 -5.28
C MET A 378 -20.43 -10.03 -4.59
N LEU A 379 -19.97 -11.26 -4.80
CA LEU A 379 -18.71 -11.78 -4.25
C LEU A 379 -17.52 -11.01 -4.80
N ALA A 380 -17.45 -10.82 -6.13
CA ALA A 380 -16.38 -10.06 -6.77
C ALA A 380 -16.31 -8.61 -6.24
N ASN A 381 -17.45 -7.97 -6.02
CA ASN A 381 -17.52 -6.62 -5.44
C ASN A 381 -17.01 -6.62 -3.99
N ALA A 382 -17.52 -7.52 -3.13
CA ALA A 382 -17.13 -7.60 -1.72
C ALA A 382 -15.64 -7.89 -1.55
N SER A 383 -15.11 -8.89 -2.26
CA SER A 383 -13.69 -9.23 -2.23
C SER A 383 -12.81 -8.10 -2.76
N ALA A 384 -13.26 -7.35 -3.78
CA ALA A 384 -12.54 -6.18 -4.28
C ALA A 384 -12.46 -5.07 -3.22
N GLN A 385 -13.57 -4.79 -2.49
CA GLN A 385 -13.56 -3.81 -1.40
C GLN A 385 -12.68 -4.25 -0.22
N ALA A 386 -12.75 -5.52 0.18
CA ALA A 386 -11.88 -6.07 1.22
C ALA A 386 -10.40 -5.97 0.82
N LYS A 387 -10.08 -6.27 -0.44
CA LYS A 387 -8.73 -6.15 -0.99
C LYS A 387 -8.24 -4.69 -1.01
N MET A 388 -9.10 -3.73 -1.37
CA MET A 388 -8.77 -2.29 -1.28
C MET A 388 -8.40 -1.89 0.15
N LEU A 389 -9.19 -2.33 1.14
CA LEU A 389 -8.91 -2.03 2.54
C LEU A 389 -7.58 -2.64 2.98
N ASN A 390 -7.33 -3.91 2.68
CA ASN A 390 -6.06 -4.57 3.02
C ASN A 390 -4.85 -3.83 2.38
N LEU A 391 -4.93 -3.49 1.09
CA LEU A 391 -3.86 -2.73 0.42
C LEU A 391 -3.67 -1.33 1.05
N ALA A 392 -4.75 -0.65 1.45
CA ALA A 392 -4.65 0.62 2.15
C ALA A 392 -3.91 0.50 3.50
N HIS A 393 -4.19 -0.57 4.26
CA HIS A 393 -3.43 -0.90 5.47
C HIS A 393 -1.95 -1.15 5.16
N GLN A 394 -1.65 -1.92 4.12
CA GLN A 394 -0.27 -2.25 3.73
C GLN A 394 0.53 -1.01 3.33
N VAL A 395 -0.07 -0.08 2.57
CA VAL A 395 0.55 1.20 2.22
C VAL A 395 0.90 1.98 3.49
N GLY A 396 -0.04 2.08 4.45
CA GLY A 396 0.21 2.75 5.72
C GLY A 396 1.31 2.09 6.55
N GLN A 397 1.28 0.76 6.67
CA GLN A 397 2.28 -0.01 7.43
C GLN A 397 3.68 0.07 6.86
N THR A 398 3.81 0.22 5.53
CA THR A 398 5.10 0.28 4.83
C THR A 398 5.92 1.51 5.22
N ILE A 399 5.28 2.60 5.67
CA ILE A 399 5.97 3.86 5.98
C ILE A 399 5.70 4.40 7.39
N ASN A 400 4.77 3.81 8.15
CA ASN A 400 4.45 4.28 9.50
C ASN A 400 5.66 4.07 10.45
N PRO A 401 6.26 5.13 11.01
CA PRO A 401 7.40 5.04 11.92
C PRO A 401 7.22 4.07 13.09
N GLU A 402 6.01 3.94 13.62
CA GLU A 402 5.71 3.03 14.75
C GLU A 402 5.87 1.54 14.38
N LYS A 403 5.88 1.22 13.09
CA LYS A 403 6.05 -0.13 12.55
C LYS A 403 7.42 -0.35 11.90
N LEU A 404 8.25 0.70 11.85
CA LEU A 404 9.58 0.66 11.24
C LEU A 404 10.66 0.53 12.31
N SER A 405 11.88 0.22 11.87
CA SER A 405 13.06 0.25 12.73
C SER A 405 14.28 0.71 11.94
N GLY A 406 15.35 1.07 12.66
CA GLY A 406 16.64 1.37 12.04
C GLY A 406 16.69 2.67 11.23
N ASN A 407 17.37 2.64 10.08
CA ASN A 407 17.61 3.83 9.26
C ASN A 407 16.34 4.30 8.56
N LEU A 408 15.51 3.39 8.05
CA LEU A 408 14.25 3.75 7.40
C LEU A 408 13.31 4.49 8.37
N GLN A 409 13.14 4.00 9.60
CA GLN A 409 12.37 4.73 10.63
C GLN A 409 12.91 6.15 10.83
N TYR A 410 14.23 6.26 10.99
CA TYR A 410 14.89 7.55 11.19
C TYR A 410 14.73 8.50 10.00
N PHE A 411 14.81 7.98 8.76
CA PHE A 411 14.56 8.76 7.54
C PHE A 411 13.15 9.32 7.56
N VAL A 412 12.17 8.49 7.89
CA VAL A 412 10.77 8.91 7.92
C VAL A 412 10.58 9.99 8.98
N GLU A 413 10.94 9.74 10.22
CA GLU A 413 10.70 10.67 11.34
C GLU A 413 11.45 11.99 11.22
N LYS A 414 12.67 11.98 10.67
CA LYS A 414 13.55 13.16 10.71
C LYS A 414 13.62 13.93 9.39
N TYR A 415 13.20 13.34 8.29
CA TYR A 415 13.26 13.97 6.97
C TYR A 415 11.93 13.89 6.24
N LEU A 416 11.44 12.68 5.92
CA LEU A 416 10.29 12.52 5.02
C LEU A 416 8.97 13.04 5.62
N ALA A 417 8.75 12.81 6.91
CA ALA A 417 7.55 13.17 7.62
C ALA A 417 7.61 14.58 8.22
N THR A 418 8.60 15.40 7.85
CA THR A 418 8.76 16.77 8.33
C THR A 418 8.57 17.77 7.20
N CYS A 419 8.17 19.00 7.56
CA CYS A 419 8.28 20.17 6.68
C CYS A 419 9.01 21.33 7.36
N ASN A 420 9.34 21.16 8.66
CA ASN A 420 9.78 22.21 9.55
C ASN A 420 10.95 21.75 10.43
N ASN A 421 12.04 21.26 9.84
CA ASN A 421 13.24 20.97 10.62
C ASN A 421 13.90 22.29 11.05
N SER A 422 14.17 22.44 12.35
CA SER A 422 14.97 23.55 12.87
C SER A 422 16.36 23.54 12.24
N TYR A 423 16.75 24.64 11.58
CA TYR A 423 18.13 24.88 11.13
C TYR A 423 18.54 26.29 11.56
N GLY A 424 19.35 26.39 12.62
CA GLY A 424 19.68 27.68 13.27
C GLY A 424 18.48 28.27 14.04
N ASN A 425 18.28 29.60 13.95
CA ASN A 425 17.29 30.35 14.75
C ASN A 425 15.88 30.45 14.13
N GLY A 426 15.50 29.61 13.17
CA GLY A 426 14.22 29.74 12.44
C GLY A 426 13.39 28.46 12.37
N THR A 427 12.07 28.65 12.31
CA THR A 427 11.07 27.62 11.95
C THR A 427 10.56 27.93 10.54
N TYR A 428 10.59 26.95 9.65
CA TYR A 428 10.24 27.12 8.23
C TYR A 428 9.25 26.04 7.83
N GLY A 429 8.27 26.34 6.97
CA GLY A 429 7.28 25.37 6.49
C GLY A 429 6.51 25.92 5.31
N THR A 430 6.01 25.04 4.44
CA THR A 430 5.26 25.42 3.23
C THR A 430 3.92 24.71 3.15
N PRO A 431 2.87 25.37 2.63
CA PRO A 431 1.65 24.69 2.20
C PRO A 431 1.97 23.58 1.19
N PRO A 432 1.12 22.54 1.07
CA PRO A 432 1.35 21.45 0.15
C PRO A 432 1.39 21.96 -1.30
N GLY A 433 2.31 21.44 -2.10
CA GLY A 433 2.48 21.84 -3.50
C GLY A 433 3.18 23.20 -3.71
N GLU A 434 3.85 23.72 -2.68
CA GLU A 434 4.71 24.92 -2.81
C GLU A 434 6.17 24.58 -2.48
N VAL A 435 7.08 25.06 -3.32
CA VAL A 435 8.53 24.96 -3.09
C VAL A 435 9.05 26.31 -2.62
N THR A 436 9.72 26.34 -1.48
CA THR A 436 10.46 27.51 -1.00
C THR A 436 11.94 27.21 -0.90
N ASN A 437 12.72 28.24 -0.60
CA ASN A 437 14.15 28.11 -0.30
C ASN A 437 14.46 27.22 0.92
N ASN A 438 13.45 26.80 1.71
CA ASN A 438 13.64 25.96 2.88
C ASN A 438 13.05 24.55 2.73
N THR A 439 12.51 24.20 1.56
CA THR A 439 11.92 22.87 1.33
C THR A 439 12.96 21.75 1.37
N PHE A 440 14.20 22.02 0.95
CA PHE A 440 15.27 21.02 0.86
C PHE A 440 15.53 20.31 2.21
N ALA A 441 15.91 19.03 2.14
CA ALA A 441 16.18 18.19 3.32
C ALA A 441 14.95 17.96 4.24
N SER A 442 13.74 18.24 3.76
CA SER A 442 12.49 17.90 4.44
C SER A 442 11.48 17.39 3.41
N GLY A 443 10.51 16.60 3.85
CA GLY A 443 9.52 16.02 2.95
C GLY A 443 8.52 17.06 2.43
N CYS A 444 8.03 17.97 3.27
CA CYS A 444 7.05 19.00 2.89
C CYS A 444 5.88 18.52 2.02
N ALA A 445 5.43 17.30 2.28
CA ALA A 445 4.35 16.64 1.53
C ALA A 445 3.29 16.06 2.47
N TYR A 446 3.16 16.55 3.70
CA TYR A 446 2.14 16.08 4.66
C TYR A 446 2.18 14.58 4.96
N VAL A 447 3.36 13.94 4.88
CA VAL A 447 3.47 12.48 5.07
C VAL A 447 2.98 12.07 6.47
N GLU A 448 3.40 12.75 7.54
CA GLU A 448 2.92 12.50 8.91
C GLU A 448 1.39 12.62 9.01
N GLN A 449 0.84 13.77 8.61
CA GLN A 449 -0.60 14.02 8.65
C GLN A 449 -1.39 13.00 7.82
N THR A 450 -0.85 12.57 6.68
CA THR A 450 -1.52 11.58 5.81
C THR A 450 -1.48 10.18 6.43
N ILE A 451 -0.39 9.80 7.12
CA ILE A 451 -0.33 8.55 7.91
C ILE A 451 -1.39 8.58 9.02
N THR A 452 -1.51 9.70 9.74
CA THR A 452 -2.55 9.88 10.77
C THR A 452 -3.95 9.81 10.17
N ASN A 453 -4.21 10.51 9.08
CA ASN A 453 -5.52 10.50 8.41
C ASN A 453 -5.88 9.10 7.88
N LEU A 454 -4.91 8.38 7.30
CA LEU A 454 -5.10 6.99 6.86
C LEU A 454 -5.47 6.09 8.04
N THR A 455 -4.70 6.16 9.13
CA THR A 455 -4.95 5.39 10.35
C THR A 455 -6.34 5.68 10.93
N ASN A 456 -6.71 6.96 10.99
CA ASN A 456 -8.03 7.38 11.44
C ASN A 456 -9.14 6.89 10.48
N SER A 457 -8.96 7.04 9.17
CA SER A 457 -9.97 6.60 8.19
C SER A 457 -10.21 5.09 8.27
N ILE A 458 -9.15 4.30 8.45
CA ILE A 458 -9.23 2.86 8.70
C ILE A 458 -10.01 2.56 9.98
N ALA A 459 -9.66 3.21 11.09
CA ALA A 459 -10.33 2.98 12.37
C ALA A 459 -11.84 3.31 12.32
N HIS A 460 -12.22 4.34 11.57
CA HIS A 460 -13.62 4.71 11.37
C HIS A 460 -14.35 3.87 10.31
N PHE A 461 -13.64 2.99 9.59
CA PHE A 461 -14.21 2.10 8.58
C PHE A 461 -14.61 0.71 9.13
N GLY A 462 -14.45 0.48 10.44
CA GLY A 462 -14.67 -0.84 11.05
C GLY A 462 -16.09 -1.40 10.88
N THR A 463 -17.12 -0.55 10.85
CA THR A 463 -18.50 -1.00 10.57
C THR A 463 -18.65 -1.47 9.13
N GLN A 464 -18.12 -0.70 8.18
CA GLN A 464 -18.16 -1.05 6.76
C GLN A 464 -17.32 -2.29 6.47
N GLU A 465 -16.18 -2.46 7.15
CA GLU A 465 -15.36 -3.67 7.07
C GLU A 465 -16.16 -4.93 7.48
N GLN A 466 -16.87 -4.87 8.60
CA GLN A 466 -17.76 -5.97 9.03
C GLN A 466 -18.88 -6.24 8.03
N GLN A 467 -19.48 -5.18 7.47
CA GLN A 467 -20.53 -5.30 6.45
C GLN A 467 -20.00 -5.92 5.15
N ILE A 468 -18.80 -5.53 4.69
CA ILE A 468 -18.14 -6.13 3.53
C ILE A 468 -17.90 -7.61 3.78
N GLN A 469 -17.37 -7.97 4.95
CA GLN A 469 -17.11 -9.37 5.30
C GLN A 469 -18.40 -10.20 5.36
N GLN A 470 -19.48 -9.63 5.89
CA GLN A 470 -20.80 -10.28 5.90
C GLN A 470 -21.32 -10.49 4.48
N ALA A 471 -21.24 -9.46 3.62
CA ALA A 471 -21.66 -9.56 2.23
C ALA A 471 -20.83 -10.58 1.45
N GLU A 472 -19.52 -10.64 1.67
CA GLU A 472 -18.62 -11.63 1.09
C GLU A 472 -19.03 -13.06 1.48
N ASN A 473 -19.28 -13.31 2.76
CA ASN A 473 -19.70 -14.63 3.25
C ASN A 473 -21.08 -15.05 2.73
N ILE A 474 -22.04 -14.11 2.64
CA ILE A 474 -23.36 -14.38 2.05
C ILE A 474 -23.20 -14.70 0.56
N ALA A 475 -22.39 -13.94 -0.18
CA ALA A 475 -22.19 -14.14 -1.60
C ALA A 475 -21.43 -15.44 -1.91
N ASP A 476 -20.40 -15.80 -1.13
CA ASP A 476 -19.73 -17.11 -1.23
C ASP A 476 -20.71 -18.25 -0.94
N THR A 477 -21.54 -18.09 0.09
CA THR A 477 -22.55 -19.09 0.44
C THR A 477 -23.54 -19.28 -0.70
N LEU A 478 -24.02 -18.21 -1.32
CA LEU A 478 -24.92 -18.29 -2.48
C LEU A 478 -24.24 -18.90 -3.72
N ALA A 479 -23.01 -18.47 -4.04
CA ALA A 479 -22.26 -18.99 -5.17
C ALA A 479 -21.96 -20.49 -5.04
N HIS A 480 -21.80 -20.98 -3.82
CA HIS A 480 -21.48 -22.37 -3.50
C HIS A 480 -22.56 -23.07 -2.67
N PHE A 481 -23.83 -22.67 -2.82
CA PHE A 481 -24.90 -23.02 -1.86
C PHE A 481 -25.04 -24.52 -1.63
N LYS A 482 -25.09 -25.32 -2.70
CA LYS A 482 -25.18 -26.79 -2.59
C LYS A 482 -24.01 -27.39 -1.80
N SER A 483 -22.80 -26.89 -2.02
CA SER A 483 -21.60 -27.37 -1.33
C SER A 483 -21.61 -26.95 0.14
N ARG A 484 -21.91 -25.68 0.44
CA ARG A 484 -21.98 -25.14 1.82
C ARG A 484 -23.10 -25.79 2.63
N TYR A 485 -24.23 -26.07 2.01
CA TYR A 485 -25.33 -26.78 2.65
C TYR A 485 -24.97 -28.24 2.97
N SER A 486 -24.26 -28.93 2.06
CA SER A 486 -23.71 -30.26 2.35
C SER A 486 -22.64 -30.24 3.44
N GLU A 487 -21.80 -29.21 3.48
CA GLU A 487 -20.77 -29.00 4.50
C GLU A 487 -21.38 -28.83 5.90
N LEU A 488 -22.50 -28.10 6.01
CA LEU A 488 -23.27 -28.00 7.25
C LEU A 488 -23.73 -29.38 7.75
N GLY A 489 -24.24 -30.22 6.85
CA GLY A 489 -24.65 -31.58 7.16
C GLY A 489 -23.49 -32.49 7.58
N ASN A 490 -22.33 -32.37 6.94
CA ASN A 490 -21.13 -33.10 7.33
C ASN A 490 -20.61 -32.64 8.70
N THR A 491 -20.62 -31.34 8.96
CA THR A 491 -20.22 -30.77 10.26
C THR A 491 -21.14 -31.24 11.38
N TYR A 492 -22.45 -31.30 11.14
CA TYR A 492 -23.42 -31.92 12.06
C TYR A 492 -23.01 -33.36 12.41
N ASN A 493 -22.70 -34.19 11.40
CA ASN A 493 -22.31 -35.58 11.63
C ASN A 493 -21.02 -35.67 12.46
N SER A 494 -20.02 -34.83 12.19
CA SER A 494 -18.78 -34.76 12.98
C SER A 494 -19.04 -34.37 14.43
N ILE A 495 -19.96 -33.43 14.70
CA ILE A 495 -20.36 -33.04 16.06
C ILE A 495 -21.03 -34.21 16.77
N THR A 496 -21.96 -34.91 16.13
CA THR A 496 -22.63 -36.08 16.72
C THR A 496 -21.62 -37.17 17.08
N THR A 497 -20.64 -37.46 16.22
CA THR A 497 -19.56 -38.41 16.53
C THR A 497 -18.70 -37.93 17.71
N ALA A 498 -18.32 -36.65 17.72
CA ALA A 498 -17.53 -36.09 18.82
C ALA A 498 -18.28 -36.18 20.16
N LEU A 499 -19.55 -35.78 20.20
CA LEU A 499 -20.41 -35.86 21.39
C LEU A 499 -20.56 -37.29 21.92
N SER A 500 -20.69 -38.28 21.02
CA SER A 500 -20.79 -39.70 21.42
C SER A 500 -19.50 -40.26 22.04
N SER A 501 -18.37 -39.59 21.81
CA SER A 501 -17.05 -40.00 22.30
C SER A 501 -16.66 -39.34 23.62
N ILE A 502 -17.47 -38.41 24.14
CA ILE A 502 -17.22 -37.71 25.42
C ILE A 502 -17.88 -38.50 26.57
N PRO A 503 -17.11 -38.94 27.59
CA PRO A 503 -17.65 -39.66 28.74
C PRO A 503 -18.68 -38.83 29.52
N ASN A 504 -19.74 -39.48 30.03
CA ASN A 504 -20.78 -38.88 30.88
C ASN A 504 -21.50 -37.65 30.26
N ALA A 505 -21.48 -37.51 28.93
CA ALA A 505 -22.06 -36.37 28.21
C ALA A 505 -23.51 -36.61 27.73
N GLN A 506 -24.31 -37.41 28.46
CA GLN A 506 -25.67 -37.77 28.02
C GLN A 506 -26.58 -36.56 27.86
N SER A 507 -26.44 -35.55 28.74
CA SER A 507 -27.18 -34.30 28.68
C SER A 507 -26.74 -33.37 27.54
N LEU A 508 -25.58 -33.62 26.93
CA LEU A 508 -25.03 -32.81 25.83
C LEU A 508 -25.36 -33.39 24.45
N GLN A 509 -25.95 -34.59 24.37
CA GLN A 509 -26.24 -35.26 23.10
C GLN A 509 -27.27 -34.51 22.25
N ASN A 510 -28.06 -33.62 22.87
CA ASN A 510 -29.03 -32.77 22.19
C ASN A 510 -28.46 -31.40 21.77
N ALA A 511 -27.15 -31.16 21.92
CA ALA A 511 -26.52 -29.89 21.58
C ALA A 511 -26.77 -29.48 20.13
N VAL A 512 -26.82 -30.45 19.20
CA VAL A 512 -27.27 -30.22 17.83
C VAL A 512 -28.44 -31.14 17.49
N SER A 513 -29.37 -30.66 16.68
CA SER A 513 -30.46 -31.49 16.14
C SER A 513 -30.82 -31.08 14.71
N LYS A 514 -31.55 -31.95 14.01
CA LYS A 514 -32.04 -31.66 12.65
C LYS A 514 -33.46 -32.17 12.45
N LYS A 515 -34.21 -31.54 11.54
CA LYS A 515 -35.57 -31.94 11.17
C LYS A 515 -35.76 -31.89 9.66
N ASN A 516 -36.32 -32.95 9.09
CA ASN A 516 -36.65 -33.01 7.68
C ASN A 516 -37.89 -32.14 7.37
N ASN A 517 -37.84 -31.41 6.26
CA ASN A 517 -38.88 -30.53 5.73
C ASN A 517 -38.96 -30.70 4.20
N PRO A 518 -39.63 -31.76 3.71
CA PRO A 518 -39.72 -32.05 2.27
C PRO A 518 -40.57 -31.02 1.51
N TYR A 519 -41.26 -30.11 2.21
CA TYR A 519 -42.13 -29.09 1.63
C TYR A 519 -41.46 -27.71 1.52
N SER A 520 -40.13 -27.65 1.71
CA SER A 520 -39.39 -26.39 1.64
C SER A 520 -39.48 -25.78 0.24
N PRO A 521 -40.10 -24.60 0.07
CA PRO A 521 -40.19 -23.96 -1.25
C PRO A 521 -38.83 -23.46 -1.76
N GLN A 522 -37.81 -23.43 -0.89
CA GLN A 522 -36.46 -22.98 -1.19
C GLN A 522 -35.51 -24.14 -1.55
N GLY A 523 -36.00 -25.39 -1.53
CA GLY A 523 -35.17 -26.59 -1.75
C GLY A 523 -34.29 -26.99 -0.54
N ILE A 524 -34.50 -26.36 0.62
CA ILE A 524 -33.77 -26.66 1.86
C ILE A 524 -34.54 -27.71 2.64
N GLU A 525 -34.24 -28.99 2.39
CA GLU A 525 -35.03 -30.11 2.90
C GLU A 525 -34.71 -30.49 4.35
N THR A 526 -33.60 -30.02 4.91
CA THR A 526 -33.19 -30.30 6.30
C THR A 526 -32.92 -29.01 7.04
N ASN A 527 -33.64 -28.80 8.15
CA ASN A 527 -33.40 -27.72 9.09
C ASN A 527 -32.45 -28.18 10.19
N TYR A 528 -31.48 -27.34 10.54
CA TYR A 528 -30.42 -27.60 11.51
C TYR A 528 -30.57 -26.66 12.71
N TYR A 529 -30.44 -27.20 13.93
CA TYR A 529 -30.65 -26.47 15.19
C TYR A 529 -29.49 -26.70 16.16
N LEU A 530 -29.18 -25.68 16.95
CA LEU A 530 -28.23 -25.69 18.06
C LEU A 530 -29.01 -25.38 19.35
N ASN A 531 -28.82 -26.18 20.42
CA ASN A 531 -29.52 -26.04 21.71
C ASN A 531 -28.88 -24.96 22.59
#